data_AF-A0A820P4Y3-F1
#
_entry.id   AF-A0A820P4Y3-F1
#
_cell.length_a   1.000
_cell.length_b   1.000
_cell.length_c   1.000
_cell.angle_alpha   90.00
_cell.angle_beta   90.00
_cell.angle_gamma   90.00
#
_symmetry.space_group_name_H-M   'P 1'
#
loop_
_entity.id
_entity.type
_entity.pdbx_description
1 polymer ?
#
loop_
_entity_poly.entity_id
_entity_poly.type
_entity_poly.pdbx_seq_one_letter_code
_entity_poly.pdbx_strand_id
1 'polypeptide(L)'
;DVGHYLDITYGNHYRVYNLCSERFYDTTFFHNRVERILIDDHNVPRLNDMIRMADSVTAWFEENEKNVIAVYCKGGKGRTGTMISVALLRTGICETAE
;
A
#
# COMPACT_ATOMS: atom_id res chain seq x y z
N ASP A 1 8.94 3.53 16.67
CA ASP A 1 7.58 3.65 16.11
C ASP A 1 7.67 3.58 14.60
N VAL A 2 6.64 3.09 13.91
CA VAL A 2 6.62 2.87 12.45
C VAL A 2 6.73 4.19 11.69
N GLY A 3 5.96 5.21 12.07
CA GLY A 3 6.04 6.53 11.42
C GLY A 3 7.45 7.13 11.50
N HIS A 4 8.03 7.12 12.70
CA HIS A 4 9.41 7.57 12.91
C HIS A 4 10.45 6.79 12.11
N TYR A 5 10.31 5.46 12.01
CA TYR A 5 11.20 4.63 11.19
C TYR A 5 11.12 5.02 9.71
N LEU A 6 9.90 5.21 9.18
CA LEU A 6 9.70 5.62 7.80
C LEU A 6 10.27 7.02 7.53
N ASP A 7 10.09 7.95 8.47
CA ASP A 7 10.63 9.32 8.36
C ASP A 7 12.17 9.34 8.34
N ILE A 8 12.83 8.56 9.20
CA ILE A 8 14.30 8.49 9.21
C ILE A 8 14.85 7.80 7.96
N THR A 9 14.18 6.73 7.51
CA THR A 9 14.72 5.85 6.46
C THR A 9 14.42 6.37 5.06
N TYR A 10 13.22 6.91 4.85
CA TYR A 10 12.70 7.30 3.53
C TYR A 10 12.33 8.78 3.45
N GLY A 11 12.29 9.52 4.56
CA GLY A 11 11.92 10.94 4.57
C GLY A 11 10.53 11.16 3.99
N ASN A 12 10.45 11.90 2.88
CA ASN A 12 9.19 12.16 2.18
C ASN A 12 8.90 11.16 1.05
N HIS A 13 9.72 10.12 0.89
CA HIS A 13 9.64 9.15 -0.20
C HIS A 13 8.88 7.87 0.18
N TYR A 14 7.91 7.94 1.10
CA TYR A 14 7.03 6.80 1.40
C TYR A 14 5.55 7.16 1.30
N ARG A 15 4.75 6.20 0.84
CA ARG A 15 3.29 6.23 0.92
C ARG A 15 2.79 4.97 1.62
N VAL A 16 1.83 5.12 2.53
CA VAL A 16 1.26 4.02 3.31
C VAL A 16 -0.09 3.63 2.73
N TYR A 17 -0.34 2.32 2.57
CA TYR A 17 -1.64 1.78 2.18
C TYR A 17 -2.23 0.97 3.33
N ASN A 18 -3.33 1.47 3.90
CA ASN A 18 -4.10 0.80 4.93
C ASN A 18 -5.22 -0.03 4.30
N LEU A 19 -5.09 -1.35 4.40
CA LEU A 19 -6.07 -2.30 3.84
C LEU A 19 -7.21 -2.67 4.80
N CYS A 20 -7.22 -2.14 6.02
CA CYS A 20 -8.20 -2.49 7.05
C CYS A 20 -9.49 -1.69 6.87
N SER A 21 -10.61 -2.40 6.65
CA SER A 21 -11.93 -1.81 6.83
C SER A 21 -12.23 -1.56 8.31
N GLU A 22 -11.70 -2.41 9.18
CA GLU A 22 -12.03 -2.48 10.61
C GLU A 22 -11.22 -1.52 11.50
N ARG A 23 -10.15 -0.91 10.97
CA ARG A 23 -9.21 -0.09 11.76
C ARG A 23 -8.91 1.25 11.10
N PHE A 24 -8.96 2.27 11.94
CA PHE A 24 -8.60 3.65 11.61
C PHE A 24 -7.66 4.20 12.69
N TYR A 25 -6.80 5.12 12.27
CA TYR A 25 -5.94 5.91 13.14
C TYR A 25 -5.76 7.30 12.51
N ASP A 26 -5.23 8.22 13.30
CA ASP A 26 -4.86 9.55 12.82
C ASP A 26 -3.75 9.47 11.76
N THR A 27 -4.05 9.90 10.54
CA THR A 27 -3.11 9.84 9.40
C THR A 27 -2.00 10.89 9.49
N THR A 28 -2.10 11.85 10.40
CA THR A 28 -1.06 12.88 10.61
C THR A 28 0.26 12.28 11.08
N PHE A 29 0.25 11.10 11.73
CA PHE A 29 1.46 10.34 12.08
C PHE A 29 2.32 9.95 10.86
N PHE A 30 1.73 9.94 9.67
CA PHE A 30 2.40 9.65 8.40
C PHE A 30 2.34 10.86 7.45
N HIS A 31 2.19 12.07 7.99
CA HIS A 31 2.11 13.32 7.23
C HIS A 31 0.99 13.29 6.17
N ASN A 32 -0.12 12.61 6.49
CA ASN A 32 -1.26 12.37 5.60
C ASN A 32 -0.92 11.61 4.30
N ARG A 33 0.23 10.93 4.23
CA ARG A 33 0.62 10.04 3.11
C ARG A 33 0.02 8.64 3.25
N VAL A 34 -1.27 8.56 3.58
CA VAL A 34 -1.99 7.30 3.81
C VAL A 34 -3.16 7.19 2.85
N GLU A 35 -3.16 6.16 2.01
CA GLU A 35 -4.32 5.77 1.20
C GLU A 35 -5.05 4.59 1.87
N ARG A 36 -6.38 4.61 1.84
CA ARG A 36 -7.21 3.54 2.41
C ARG A 36 -7.91 2.75 1.33
N ILE A 37 -7.81 1.42 1.44
CA ILE A 37 -8.52 0.46 0.62
C ILE A 37 -9.24 -0.48 1.58
N LEU A 38 -10.57 -0.46 1.56
CA LEU A 38 -11.35 -1.11 2.60
C LEU A 38 -11.56 -2.58 2.24
N ILE A 39 -10.75 -3.46 2.83
CA ILE A 39 -10.86 -4.91 2.64
C ILE A 39 -11.18 -5.56 3.98
N ASP A 40 -12.35 -6.21 4.05
CA ASP A 40 -12.77 -6.95 5.23
C ASP A 40 -11.81 -8.12 5.53
N ASP A 41 -11.67 -8.44 6.81
CA ASP A 41 -10.79 -9.53 7.21
C ASP A 41 -11.26 -10.85 6.58
N HIS A 42 -10.30 -11.65 6.09
CA HIS A 42 -10.55 -12.89 5.33
C HIS A 42 -11.36 -12.75 4.03
N ASN A 43 -11.49 -11.54 3.48
CA ASN A 43 -12.13 -11.30 2.19
C ASN A 43 -11.14 -10.74 1.16
N VAL A 44 -11.59 -10.70 -0.10
CA VAL A 44 -10.85 -10.13 -1.23
C VAL A 44 -11.25 -8.67 -1.48
N PRO A 45 -10.36 -7.84 -2.05
CA PRO A 45 -10.74 -6.50 -2.51
C PRO A 45 -11.72 -6.58 -3.69
N ARG A 46 -12.45 -5.49 -3.94
CA ARG A 46 -13.17 -5.34 -5.20
C ARG A 46 -12.16 -5.13 -6.33
N LEU A 47 -12.49 -5.57 -7.53
CA LEU A 47 -11.60 -5.41 -8.70
C LEU A 47 -11.26 -3.93 -8.95
N ASN A 48 -12.23 -3.02 -8.81
CA ASN A 48 -11.98 -1.58 -8.96
C ASN A 48 -11.01 -1.03 -7.90
N ASP A 49 -11.02 -1.59 -6.68
CA ASP A 49 -10.07 -1.20 -5.64
C ASP A 49 -8.66 -1.70 -5.95
N MET A 50 -8.53 -2.88 -6.55
CA MET A 50 -7.25 -3.40 -7.06
C MET A 50 -6.69 -2.49 -8.15
N ILE A 51 -7.50 -2.12 -9.15
CA ILE A 51 -7.08 -1.23 -10.24
C ILE A 51 -6.69 0.14 -9.69
N ARG A 52 -7.51 0.72 -8.80
CA ARG A 52 -7.22 2.02 -8.18
C ARG A 52 -5.88 2.02 -7.44
N MET A 53 -5.60 0.98 -6.65
CA MET A 53 -4.32 0.88 -5.98
C MET A 53 -3.17 0.72 -6.97
N ALA A 54 -3.35 -0.11 -7.99
CA ALA A 54 -2.35 -0.35 -9.02
C ALA A 54 -1.95 0.97 -9.69
N ASP A 55 -2.93 1.80 -10.07
CA ASP A 55 -2.70 3.11 -10.67
C ASP A 55 -2.05 4.10 -9.69
N SER A 56 -2.48 4.11 -8.42
CA SER A 56 -1.88 4.95 -7.38
C SER A 56 -0.41 4.59 -7.12
N VAL A 57 -0.09 3.30 -7.11
CA VAL A 57 1.28 2.79 -6.95
C VAL A 57 2.14 3.17 -8.15
N THR A 58 1.65 2.98 -9.38
CA THR A 58 2.37 3.36 -10.59
C THR A 58 2.67 4.86 -10.60
N ALA A 59 1.66 5.70 -10.39
CA ALA A 59 1.85 7.15 -10.34
C ALA A 59 2.86 7.55 -9.26
N TRP A 60 2.78 6.94 -8.07
CA TRP A 60 3.72 7.20 -6.98
C TRP A 60 5.17 6.84 -7.34
N PHE A 61 5.40 5.74 -8.03
CA PHE A 61 6.76 5.35 -8.45
C PHE A 61 7.27 6.20 -9.63
N GLU A 62 6.39 6.69 -10.49
CA GLU A 62 6.76 7.62 -11.58
C GLU A 62 7.18 9.00 -11.07
N GLU A 63 6.67 9.44 -9.92
CA GLU A 63 7.05 10.73 -9.32
C GLU A 63 8.53 10.80 -8.89
N ASN A 64 9.09 9.70 -8.39
CA ASN A 64 10.49 9.66 -7.94
C ASN A 64 11.01 8.22 -7.79
N GLU A 65 12.22 7.93 -8.27
CA GLU A 65 12.86 6.61 -8.16
C GLU A 65 13.12 6.14 -6.72
N LYS A 66 13.19 7.06 -5.75
CA LYS A 66 13.38 6.74 -4.33
C LYS A 66 12.09 6.38 -3.62
N ASN A 67 10.94 6.57 -4.28
CA ASN A 67 9.64 6.35 -3.67
C ASN A 67 9.42 4.88 -3.34
N VAL A 68 8.99 4.62 -2.11
CA VAL A 68 8.62 3.30 -1.60
C VAL A 68 7.16 3.29 -1.15
N ILE A 69 6.57 2.09 -1.08
CA ILE A 69 5.24 1.89 -0.51
C ILE A 69 5.31 1.00 0.73
N ALA A 70 4.50 1.31 1.73
CA ALA A 70 4.29 0.48 2.90
C ALA A 70 2.83 0.01 2.93
N VAL A 71 2.59 -1.26 2.61
CA VAL A 71 1.24 -1.83 2.54
C VAL A 71 1.02 -2.73 3.74
N TYR A 72 -0.08 -2.55 4.47
CA TYR A 72 -0.37 -3.38 5.64
C TYR A 72 -1.86 -3.66 5.81
N CYS A 73 -2.14 -4.75 6.50
CA CYS A 73 -3.44 -5.08 7.07
C CYS A 73 -3.26 -5.43 8.55
N LYS A 74 -4.23 -6.07 9.19
CA LYS A 74 -4.07 -6.49 10.60
C LYS A 74 -2.92 -7.48 10.82
N GLY A 75 -2.78 -8.46 9.92
CA GLY A 75 -1.83 -9.57 10.07
C GLY A 75 -0.66 -9.56 9.08
N GLY A 76 -0.65 -8.68 8.08
CA GLY A 76 0.38 -8.63 7.05
C GLY A 76 0.44 -9.88 6.16
N LYS A 77 -0.67 -10.59 5.98
CA LYS A 77 -0.75 -11.86 5.21
C LYS A 77 -1.68 -11.72 4.00
N GLY A 78 -2.86 -12.33 4.01
CA GLY A 78 -3.75 -12.44 2.84
C GLY A 78 -4.03 -11.12 2.12
N ARG A 79 -4.68 -10.15 2.78
CA ARG A 79 -5.00 -8.84 2.18
C ARG A 79 -3.76 -8.11 1.64
N THR A 80 -2.68 -8.10 2.43
CA THR A 80 -1.41 -7.46 2.04
C THR A 80 -0.77 -8.16 0.85
N GLY A 81 -0.66 -9.48 0.89
CA GLY A 81 -0.09 -10.30 -0.17
C GLY A 81 -0.85 -10.10 -1.47
N THR A 82 -2.18 -10.17 -1.45
CA THR A 82 -3.03 -9.92 -2.62
C THR A 82 -2.73 -8.57 -3.27
N MET A 83 -2.69 -7.49 -2.48
CA MET A 83 -2.47 -6.14 -3.04
C MET A 83 -1.01 -5.89 -3.45
N ILE A 84 -0.04 -6.51 -2.77
CA ILE A 84 1.37 -6.48 -3.18
C ILE A 84 1.57 -7.25 -4.49
N SER A 85 0.96 -8.42 -4.66
CA SER A 85 1.00 -9.16 -5.93
C SER A 85 0.43 -8.34 -7.08
N VAL A 86 -0.69 -7.63 -6.85
CA VAL A 86 -1.24 -6.68 -7.85
C VAL A 86 -0.21 -5.59 -8.19
N ALA A 87 0.45 -5.00 -7.18
CA ALA A 87 1.47 -3.98 -7.41
C ALA A 87 2.67 -4.52 -8.21
N LEU A 88 3.19 -5.71 -7.87
CA LEU A 88 4.32 -6.35 -8.56
C LEU A 88 4.01 -6.66 -10.03
N LEU A 89 2.80 -7.14 -10.31
CA LEU A 89 2.32 -7.36 -11.67
C LEU A 89 2.17 -6.03 -12.41
N ARG A 90 1.59 -5.01 -11.76
CA ARG A 90 1.35 -3.71 -12.38
C ARG A 90 2.65 -3.01 -12.77
N THR A 91 3.68 -3.11 -11.94
CA THR A 91 4.99 -2.48 -12.20
C THR A 91 5.88 -3.31 -13.13
N GLY A 92 5.44 -4.50 -13.54
CA GLY A 92 6.21 -5.39 -14.40
C GLY A 92 7.42 -6.03 -13.71
N ILE A 93 7.51 -5.96 -12.37
CA ILE A 93 8.55 -6.69 -11.61
C ILE A 93 8.32 -8.20 -11.71
N CYS A 94 7.04 -8.60 -11.75
CA CYS A 94 6.63 -9.97 -12.03
C CYS A 94 5.76 -9.99 -13.29
N GLU A 95 5.97 -10.98 -14.15
CA GLU A 95 5.16 -11.16 -15.37
C GLU A 95 3.88 -11.98 -15.10
N THR A 96 3.91 -12.84 -14.08
CA THR A 96 2.81 -13.75 -13.76
C THR A 96 2.54 -13.79 -12.26
N ALA A 97 1.34 -14.27 -11.89
CA ALA A 97 0.91 -14.41 -10.49
C ALA A 97 1.30 -15.76 -9.87
N GLU A 98 1.92 -16.65 -10.67
CA GLU A 98 2.33 -18.01 -10.30
C GLU A 98 3.77 -18.04 -9.77
#